data_AF-A0A8T5PM10-F1
#
_entry.id   AF-A0A8T5PM10-F1
#
_cell.length_a   1.000
_cell.length_b   1.000
_cell.length_c   1.000
_cell.angle_alpha   90.00
_cell.angle_beta   90.00
_cell.angle_gamma   90.00
#
_symmetry.space_group_name_H-M   'P 1'
#
loop_
_entity.id
_entity.type
_entity.pdbx_description
1 polymer ?
#
loop_
_entity_poly.entity_id
_entity_poly.type
_entity_poly.pdbx_seq_one_letter_code
_entity_poly.pdbx_strand_id
1 'polypeptide(L)'
;MLKKISFLLIFLFFVNLSFAIEIKTCYFDSKEPWKCLLGEKCTCEIEGDCTNGNLALYYSSPVNPVCYPKIKDNKVEIDLVLCNVDKTKINATAICDEGMSRSKQIDVLLERLPACIWNETIEKCQKNSSPFAEKCSSQNICVLKEEGVCECKSQTYSTTTFQTSSLLFNTTTSTTVRNTSSTTTTTLKDCPYQCCDGIRGYKDLECETGYVCCKDENDEYYCRRGNSCIEEVKAKGFSGWIIILIIIILSAVGGAVYYFSKTKVNLQDKYRF
;
A
#
# COMPACT_ATOMS: atom_id res chain seq x y z
N MET A 1 47.36 3.15 26.14
CA MET A 1 45.95 3.64 26.18
C MET A 1 45.21 3.60 24.83
N LEU A 2 45.89 3.58 23.67
CA LEU A 2 45.24 3.53 22.34
C LEU A 2 44.27 2.36 22.10
N LYS A 3 44.50 1.17 22.70
CA LYS A 3 43.62 -0.01 22.52
C LYS A 3 42.19 0.16 23.08
N LYS A 4 41.98 1.01 24.10
CA LYS A 4 40.65 1.23 24.68
C LYS A 4 39.79 2.23 23.88
N ILE A 5 40.43 3.17 23.17
CA ILE A 5 39.73 4.15 22.33
C ILE A 5 39.25 3.51 21.02
N SER A 6 40.00 2.56 20.47
CA SER A 6 39.58 1.79 19.29
C SER A 6 38.29 0.99 19.53
N PHE A 7 38.15 0.37 20.72
CA PHE A 7 36.94 -0.36 21.09
C PHE A 7 35.70 0.56 21.22
N LEU A 8 35.88 1.79 21.70
CA LEU A 8 34.79 2.76 21.85
C LEU A 8 34.31 3.30 20.48
N LEU A 9 35.22 3.52 19.54
CA LEU A 9 34.90 3.94 18.17
C LEU A 9 34.18 2.84 17.39
N ILE A 10 34.59 1.58 17.57
CA ILE A 10 33.91 0.43 17.00
C ILE A 10 32.50 0.29 17.61
N PHE A 11 32.35 0.45 18.92
CA PHE A 11 31.04 0.41 19.59
C PHE A 11 30.11 1.51 19.07
N LEU A 12 30.57 2.76 18.95
CA LEU A 12 29.81 3.89 18.37
C LEU A 12 29.41 3.66 16.90
N PHE A 13 30.19 2.89 16.14
CA PHE A 13 29.83 2.49 14.78
C PHE A 13 28.69 1.44 14.76
N PHE A 14 28.59 0.62 15.80
CA PHE A 14 27.51 -0.38 15.95
C PHE A 14 26.22 0.19 16.57
N VAL A 15 26.27 1.26 17.37
CA VAL A 15 25.06 1.82 18.03
C VAL A 15 24.11 2.54 17.04
N ASN A 16 24.53 2.78 15.79
CA ASN A 16 23.66 3.40 14.78
C ASN A 16 23.08 2.40 13.76
N LEU A 17 23.07 1.10 14.07
CA LEU A 17 22.11 0.19 13.44
C LEU A 17 20.71 0.46 14.03
N SER A 18 20.19 1.67 13.82
CA SER A 18 18.75 1.87 13.81
C SER A 18 18.24 0.93 12.73
N PHE A 19 17.61 -0.17 13.14
CA PHE A 19 17.02 -1.13 12.22
C PHE A 19 16.05 -0.35 11.33
N ALA A 20 16.47 -0.11 10.09
CA ALA A 20 15.70 0.69 9.17
C ALA A 20 14.41 -0.07 8.89
N ILE A 21 13.27 0.55 9.18
CA ILE A 21 11.96 -0.02 8.87
C ILE A 21 11.91 -0.24 7.36
N GLU A 22 11.61 -1.47 6.92
CA GLU A 22 11.50 -1.80 5.52
C GLU A 22 10.23 -2.62 5.27
N ILE A 23 9.47 -2.28 4.22
CA ILE A 23 8.40 -3.14 3.74
C ILE A 23 9.05 -4.27 2.95
N LYS A 24 8.95 -5.50 3.47
CA LYS A 24 9.62 -6.68 2.92
C LYS A 24 8.90 -7.22 1.69
N THR A 25 7.58 -7.32 1.79
CA THR A 25 6.72 -7.82 0.71
C THR A 25 5.28 -7.38 0.93
N CYS A 26 4.51 -7.32 -0.15
CA CYS A 26 3.06 -7.20 -0.15
C CYS A 26 2.51 -8.29 -1.07
N TYR A 27 1.54 -9.08 -0.63
CA TYR A 27 1.02 -10.20 -1.42
C TYR A 27 -0.46 -10.46 -1.16
N PHE A 28 -1.09 -11.05 -2.17
CA PHE A 28 -2.39 -11.70 -2.05
C PHE A 28 -2.21 -13.23 -2.14
N ASP A 29 -2.77 -13.97 -1.17
CA ASP A 29 -2.80 -15.45 -1.14
C ASP A 29 -1.43 -16.15 -1.32
N SER A 30 -0.35 -15.50 -0.86
CA SER A 30 1.04 -16.00 -0.89
C SER A 30 1.61 -16.35 -2.28
N LYS A 31 0.98 -15.93 -3.39
CA LYS A 31 1.38 -16.39 -4.73
C LYS A 31 2.53 -15.59 -5.32
N GLU A 32 2.46 -14.26 -5.28
CA GLU A 32 3.47 -13.39 -5.91
C GLU A 32 3.77 -12.16 -5.06
N PRO A 33 5.06 -11.81 -4.84
CA PRO A 33 5.43 -10.62 -4.09
C PRO A 33 5.13 -9.36 -4.90
N TRP A 34 4.77 -8.30 -4.19
CA TRP A 34 4.44 -6.97 -4.71
C TRP A 34 3.23 -6.91 -5.64
N LYS A 35 2.36 -7.92 -5.59
CA LYS A 35 1.12 -7.97 -6.37
C LYS A 35 -0.09 -8.15 -5.48
N CYS A 36 -1.04 -7.24 -5.64
CA CYS A 36 -2.31 -7.25 -4.93
C CYS A 36 -3.46 -7.32 -5.95
N LEU A 37 -4.50 -8.07 -5.64
CA LEU A 37 -5.69 -8.18 -6.47
C LEU A 37 -6.78 -7.22 -5.99
N LEU A 38 -7.35 -6.41 -6.89
CA LEU A 38 -8.44 -5.51 -6.55
C LEU A 38 -9.68 -6.32 -6.12
N GLY A 39 -10.25 -6.00 -4.96
CA GLY A 39 -11.40 -6.71 -4.38
C GLY A 39 -11.04 -7.81 -3.39
N GLU A 40 -9.75 -8.11 -3.23
CA GLU A 40 -9.25 -9.04 -2.22
C GLU A 40 -8.38 -8.32 -1.19
N LYS A 41 -8.21 -8.94 -0.02
CA LYS A 41 -7.30 -8.43 1.02
C LYS A 41 -5.85 -8.67 0.63
N CYS A 42 -5.06 -7.59 0.55
CA CYS A 42 -3.63 -7.68 0.36
C CYS A 42 -2.88 -7.52 1.69
N THR A 43 -1.92 -8.38 1.97
CA THR A 43 -1.16 -8.35 3.22
C THR A 43 0.27 -7.88 2.94
N CYS A 44 0.73 -6.84 3.63
CA CYS A 44 2.13 -6.44 3.62
C CYS A 44 2.83 -6.82 4.92
N GLU A 45 4.07 -7.29 4.80
CA GLU A 45 4.96 -7.61 5.91
C GLU A 45 6.06 -6.57 6.03
N ILE A 46 6.30 -6.12 7.25
CA ILE A 46 7.23 -5.05 7.60
C ILE A 46 8.36 -5.66 8.43
N GLU A 47 9.58 -5.28 8.13
CA GLU A 47 10.79 -5.68 8.85
C GLU A 47 11.30 -4.48 9.67
N GLY A 48 11.73 -4.77 10.90
CA GLY A 48 12.08 -3.75 11.91
C GLY A 48 11.04 -3.61 13.02
N ASP A 49 11.36 -2.81 14.03
CA ASP A 49 10.43 -2.45 15.09
C ASP A 49 9.60 -1.26 14.60
N CYS A 50 8.29 -1.47 14.47
CA CYS A 50 7.33 -0.43 14.06
C CYS A 50 6.23 -0.32 15.12
N THR A 51 6.33 0.68 15.99
CA THR A 51 5.29 0.99 16.98
C THR A 51 4.36 2.09 16.48
N ASN A 52 3.06 1.95 16.79
CA ASN A 52 1.97 2.86 16.41
C ASN A 52 1.91 3.28 14.93
N GLY A 53 2.53 2.51 14.03
CA GLY A 53 2.66 2.90 12.65
C GLY A 53 1.42 2.64 11.79
N ASN A 54 1.38 3.36 10.67
CA ASN A 54 0.41 3.14 9.59
C ASN A 54 1.16 2.94 8.28
N LEU A 55 0.56 2.19 7.36
CA LEU A 55 1.05 2.10 5.99
C LEU A 55 0.37 3.19 5.15
N ALA A 56 1.14 4.14 4.64
CA ALA A 56 0.66 5.15 3.71
C ALA A 56 0.64 4.58 2.28
N LEU A 57 -0.54 4.51 1.67
CA LEU A 57 -0.71 4.14 0.26
C LEU A 57 -0.97 5.40 -0.57
N TYR A 58 -0.18 5.64 -1.61
CA TYR A 58 -0.25 6.87 -2.41
C TYR A 58 0.20 6.66 -3.86
N TYR A 59 -0.27 7.51 -4.77
CA TYR A 59 0.18 7.47 -6.17
C TYR A 59 1.48 8.24 -6.40
N SER A 60 1.54 9.49 -5.95
CA SER A 60 2.66 10.39 -6.27
C SER A 60 3.43 10.86 -5.03
N SER A 61 2.75 11.10 -3.90
CA SER A 61 3.38 11.66 -2.70
C SER A 61 2.80 11.05 -1.42
N PRO A 62 3.64 10.70 -0.43
CA PRO A 62 3.20 10.18 0.87
C PRO A 62 2.42 11.20 1.71
N VAL A 63 2.48 12.49 1.36
CA VAL A 63 1.74 13.58 2.04
C VAL A 63 0.25 13.53 1.72
N ASN A 64 -0.12 13.00 0.55
CA ASN A 64 -1.50 12.87 0.08
C ASN A 64 -1.85 11.40 -0.14
N PRO A 65 -1.97 10.62 0.94
CA PRO A 65 -2.29 9.21 0.84
C PRO A 65 -3.73 9.00 0.39
N VAL A 66 -3.94 7.95 -0.40
CA VAL A 66 -5.26 7.41 -0.70
C VAL A 66 -5.80 6.65 0.51
N CYS A 67 -4.92 5.99 1.26
CA CYS A 67 -5.31 5.14 2.38
C CYS A 67 -4.21 5.03 3.45
N TYR A 68 -4.62 4.78 4.70
CA TYR A 68 -3.74 4.73 5.88
C TYR A 68 -4.07 3.54 6.82
N PRO A 69 -4.02 2.28 6.35
CA PRO A 69 -4.28 1.13 7.21
C PRO A 69 -3.23 1.01 8.33
N LYS A 70 -3.70 0.60 9.52
CA LYS A 70 -2.88 0.48 10.72
C LYS A 70 -2.01 -0.78 10.68
N ILE A 71 -0.73 -0.62 11.06
CA ILE A 71 0.21 -1.73 11.18
C ILE A 71 -0.03 -2.42 12.54
N LYS A 72 -0.14 -3.75 12.52
CA LYS A 72 -0.28 -4.61 13.70
C LYS A 72 0.64 -5.81 13.58
N ASP A 73 1.44 -6.08 14.61
CA ASP A 73 2.37 -7.22 14.64
C ASP A 73 3.26 -7.29 13.37
N ASN A 74 3.78 -6.13 12.94
CA ASN A 74 4.58 -5.97 11.72
C ASN A 74 3.90 -6.44 10.42
N LYS A 75 2.57 -6.51 10.43
CA LYS A 75 1.73 -6.81 9.27
C LYS A 75 0.65 -5.75 9.09
N VAL A 76 0.20 -5.61 7.86
CA VAL A 76 -0.92 -4.72 7.53
C VAL A 76 -1.78 -5.38 6.47
N GLU A 77 -3.08 -5.46 6.74
CA GLU A 77 -4.09 -5.88 5.77
C GLU A 77 -4.65 -4.65 5.07
N ILE A 78 -4.66 -4.69 3.75
CA ILE A 78 -5.11 -3.62 2.86
C ILE A 78 -6.32 -4.14 2.09
N ASP A 79 -7.42 -3.40 2.14
CA ASP A 79 -8.53 -3.57 1.22
C ASP A 79 -8.49 -2.45 0.19
N LEU A 80 -8.04 -2.78 -1.02
CA LEU A 80 -7.84 -1.79 -2.09
C LEU A 80 -9.15 -1.14 -2.57
N VAL A 81 -10.29 -1.83 -2.39
CA VAL A 81 -11.61 -1.28 -2.75
C VAL A 81 -12.05 -0.27 -1.70
N LEU A 82 -11.90 -0.58 -0.41
CA LEU A 82 -12.16 0.39 0.67
C LEU A 82 -11.24 1.61 0.58
N CYS A 83 -10.00 1.39 0.13
CA CYS A 83 -9.04 2.44 -0.14
C CYS A 83 -9.32 3.21 -1.45
N ASN A 84 -10.39 2.90 -2.22
CA ASN A 84 -10.73 3.56 -3.48
C ASN A 84 -9.54 3.63 -4.46
N VAL A 85 -8.78 2.54 -4.56
CA VAL A 85 -7.64 2.43 -5.49
C VAL A 85 -8.16 2.06 -6.87
N ASP A 86 -7.83 2.89 -7.85
CA ASP A 86 -8.31 2.82 -9.24
C ASP A 86 -7.19 2.65 -10.27
N LYS A 87 -5.93 2.70 -9.85
CA LYS A 87 -4.76 2.54 -10.74
C LYS A 87 -4.10 1.18 -10.57
N THR A 88 -3.42 0.76 -11.63
CA THR A 88 -2.63 -0.50 -11.67
C THR A 88 -1.35 -0.45 -10.85
N LYS A 89 -0.97 0.71 -10.31
CA LYS A 89 0.26 0.90 -9.54
C LYS A 89 0.00 1.84 -8.37
N ILE A 90 0.43 1.43 -7.19
CA ILE A 90 0.36 2.25 -5.97
C ILE A 90 1.65 2.13 -5.18
N ASN A 91 2.11 3.22 -4.60
CA ASN A 91 3.29 3.23 -3.74
C ASN A 91 2.86 3.07 -2.28
N ALA A 92 3.69 2.38 -1.51
CA ALA A 92 3.51 2.14 -0.09
C ALA A 92 4.75 2.61 0.68
N THR A 93 4.52 3.29 1.80
CA THR A 93 5.55 3.63 2.79
C THR A 93 5.01 3.34 4.20
N ALA A 94 5.79 2.64 5.02
CA ALA A 94 5.48 2.47 6.43
C ALA A 94 5.96 3.69 7.21
N ILE A 95 5.08 4.25 8.03
CA ILE A 95 5.35 5.42 8.86
C ILE A 95 5.10 5.00 10.30
N CYS A 96 6.17 4.91 11.09
CA CYS A 96 6.16 4.47 12.48
C CYS A 96 6.88 5.50 13.36
N ASP A 97 6.79 5.34 14.68
CA ASP A 97 7.46 6.25 15.63
C ASP A 97 9.00 6.17 15.51
N GLU A 98 9.54 5.01 15.11
CA GLU A 98 10.98 4.77 14.90
C GLU A 98 11.50 5.36 13.58
N GLY A 99 10.60 5.73 12.66
CA GLY A 99 10.96 6.35 11.39
C GLY A 99 10.05 5.97 10.23
N MET A 100 10.50 6.30 9.03
CA MET A 100 9.80 5.98 7.78
C MET A 100 10.59 5.00 6.94
N SER A 101 9.89 4.05 6.34
CA SER A 101 10.50 3.14 5.37
C SER A 101 10.80 3.83 4.05
N ARG A 102 11.58 3.16 3.20
CA ARG A 102 11.65 3.52 1.77
C ARG A 102 10.30 3.21 1.11
N SER A 103 9.97 4.00 0.09
CA SER A 103 8.81 3.77 -0.78
C SER A 103 9.00 2.49 -1.60
N LYS A 104 7.97 1.67 -1.66
CA LYS A 104 7.91 0.47 -2.52
C LYS A 104 6.67 0.53 -3.41
N GLN A 105 6.79 0.08 -4.65
CA GLN A 105 5.67 0.04 -5.59
C GLN A 105 4.98 -1.33 -5.50
N ILE A 106 3.66 -1.30 -5.43
CA ILE A 106 2.77 -2.46 -5.49
C ILE A 106 2.05 -2.41 -6.83
N ASP A 107 2.11 -3.51 -7.58
CA ASP A 107 1.32 -3.70 -8.78
C ASP A 107 -0.08 -4.19 -8.40
N VAL A 108 -1.08 -3.41 -8.77
CA VAL A 108 -2.50 -3.70 -8.54
C VAL A 108 -3.06 -4.37 -9.78
N LEU A 109 -3.45 -5.62 -9.62
CA LEU A 109 -4.15 -6.38 -10.64
C LEU A 109 -5.63 -5.94 -10.60
N LEU A 110 -6.01 -5.10 -11.55
CA LEU A 110 -7.41 -4.65 -11.73
C LEU A 110 -8.31 -5.79 -12.25
N GLU A 111 -7.70 -6.79 -12.87
CA GLU A 111 -8.40 -7.98 -13.32
C GLU A 111 -8.71 -8.88 -12.10
N ARG A 112 -9.89 -8.71 -11.51
CA ARG A 112 -10.64 -9.93 -11.20
C ARG A 112 -10.79 -10.63 -12.54
N LEU A 113 -10.21 -11.83 -12.67
CA LEU A 113 -10.52 -12.77 -13.75
C LEU A 113 -12.01 -12.63 -14.08
N PRO A 114 -12.38 -12.43 -15.36
CA PRO A 114 -13.71 -11.97 -15.74
C PRO A 114 -14.76 -12.75 -14.97
N ALA A 115 -15.45 -12.05 -14.05
CA ALA A 115 -16.47 -12.67 -13.24
C ALA A 115 -17.54 -13.17 -14.20
N CYS A 116 -17.83 -14.46 -14.12
CA CYS A 116 -18.87 -15.04 -14.93
C CYS A 116 -20.22 -14.64 -14.34
N ILE A 117 -21.06 -13.94 -15.11
CA ILE A 117 -22.44 -13.63 -14.72
C ILE A 117 -23.39 -14.66 -15.30
N TRP A 118 -24.38 -15.05 -14.50
CA TRP A 118 -25.53 -15.76 -15.02
C TRP A 118 -26.47 -14.80 -15.76
N ASN A 119 -26.64 -14.99 -17.07
CA ASN A 119 -27.63 -14.25 -17.84
C ASN A 119 -28.95 -15.04 -17.86
N GLU A 120 -29.95 -14.55 -17.12
CA GLU A 120 -31.27 -15.18 -17.02
C GLU A 120 -31.99 -15.28 -18.37
N THR A 121 -31.76 -14.33 -19.29
CA THR A 121 -32.42 -14.29 -20.60
C THR A 121 -32.05 -15.47 -21.50
N ILE A 122 -30.84 -16.00 -21.32
CA ILE A 122 -30.29 -17.09 -22.16
C ILE A 122 -29.93 -18.35 -21.36
N GLU A 123 -30.18 -18.33 -20.04
CA GLU A 123 -29.85 -19.41 -19.11
C GLU A 123 -28.40 -19.91 -19.24
N LYS A 124 -27.43 -18.99 -19.37
CA LYS A 124 -26.00 -19.32 -19.52
C LYS A 124 -25.11 -18.35 -18.75
N CYS A 125 -23.97 -18.85 -18.27
CA CYS A 125 -22.91 -17.99 -17.78
C CYS A 125 -22.23 -17.27 -18.96
N GLN A 126 -22.02 -15.97 -18.83
CA GLN A 126 -21.27 -15.16 -19.78
C GLN A 126 -20.14 -14.42 -19.06
N LYS A 127 -19.06 -14.11 -19.76
CA LYS A 127 -18.06 -13.17 -19.23
C LYS A 127 -18.74 -11.82 -19.01
N ASN A 128 -18.70 -11.34 -17.78
CA ASN A 128 -19.09 -9.98 -17.48
C ASN A 128 -17.90 -9.05 -17.76
N SER A 129 -18.12 -7.99 -18.52
CA SER A 129 -17.14 -6.92 -18.72
C SER A 129 -17.05 -5.98 -17.51
N SER A 130 -17.99 -6.04 -16.57
CA SER A 130 -17.96 -5.28 -15.32
C SER A 130 -17.44 -6.14 -14.15
N PRO A 131 -16.37 -5.73 -13.44
CA PRO A 131 -15.75 -6.53 -12.38
C PRO A 131 -16.56 -6.63 -11.07
N PHE A 132 -17.72 -5.94 -10.97
CA PHE A 132 -18.43 -5.74 -9.69
C PHE A 132 -19.78 -6.45 -9.56
N ALA A 133 -20.16 -7.34 -10.49
CA ALA A 133 -21.47 -7.99 -10.40
C ALA A 133 -21.34 -9.51 -10.23
N GLU A 134 -21.41 -9.94 -8.96
CA GLU A 134 -21.71 -11.30 -8.56
C GLU A 134 -23.23 -11.44 -8.40
N LYS A 135 -23.91 -11.92 -9.45
CA LYS A 135 -25.21 -12.55 -9.28
C LYS A 135 -25.23 -13.87 -10.03
N CYS A 136 -25.42 -14.93 -9.27
CA CYS A 136 -25.85 -16.21 -9.81
C CYS A 136 -27.29 -16.48 -9.35
N SER A 137 -28.03 -17.24 -10.16
CA SER A 137 -29.31 -17.85 -9.77
C SER A 137 -29.15 -18.70 -8.51
N SER A 138 -30.23 -18.86 -7.73
CA SER A 138 -30.27 -19.36 -6.34
C SER A 138 -29.64 -20.73 -6.05
N GLN A 139 -29.10 -21.46 -7.04
CA GLN A 139 -28.57 -22.83 -6.87
C GLN A 139 -27.24 -23.12 -7.61
N ASN A 140 -26.72 -22.21 -8.43
CA ASN A 140 -25.51 -22.45 -9.22
C ASN A 140 -24.46 -21.37 -8.95
N ILE A 141 -23.17 -21.72 -9.06
CA ILE A 141 -22.05 -20.78 -9.09
C ILE A 141 -21.43 -20.83 -10.48
N CYS A 142 -21.27 -19.68 -11.13
CA CYS A 142 -20.46 -19.59 -12.33
C CYS A 142 -18.97 -19.60 -11.95
N VAL A 143 -18.23 -20.60 -12.41
CA VAL A 143 -16.78 -20.75 -12.20
C VAL A 143 -16.08 -20.55 -13.55
N LEU A 144 -15.02 -19.75 -13.55
CA LEU A 144 -14.14 -19.61 -14.71
C LEU A 144 -13.24 -20.85 -14.79
N LYS A 145 -13.31 -21.61 -15.88
CA LYS A 145 -12.37 -22.70 -16.17
C LYS A 145 -11.07 -22.15 -16.79
N GLU A 146 -10.02 -22.97 -16.72
CA GLU A 146 -8.83 -22.82 -17.57
C GLU A 146 -9.31 -22.64 -19.02
N GLU A 147 -8.73 -21.69 -19.76
CA GLU A 147 -9.18 -21.19 -21.09
C GLU A 147 -10.26 -20.07 -21.09
N GLY A 148 -10.72 -19.62 -19.92
CA GLY A 148 -11.62 -18.46 -19.83
C GLY A 148 -13.06 -18.75 -20.23
N VAL A 149 -13.46 -20.03 -20.21
CA VAL A 149 -14.86 -20.46 -20.39
C VAL A 149 -15.57 -20.40 -19.03
N CYS A 150 -16.75 -19.79 -19.01
CA CYS A 150 -17.60 -19.71 -17.82
C CYS A 150 -18.52 -20.93 -17.73
N GLU A 151 -18.44 -21.70 -16.65
CA GLU A 151 -19.32 -22.86 -16.42
C GLU A 151 -20.14 -22.69 -15.15
N CYS A 152 -21.43 -23.02 -15.22
CA CYS A 152 -22.26 -23.18 -14.03
C CYS A 152 -21.93 -24.51 -13.35
N LYS A 153 -21.44 -24.48 -12.12
CA LYS A 153 -21.45 -25.64 -11.23
C LYS A 153 -22.63 -25.53 -10.29
N SER A 154 -23.45 -26.57 -10.23
CA SER A 154 -24.44 -26.70 -9.17
C SER A 154 -23.73 -26.77 -7.85
N GLN A 155 -24.10 -25.90 -6.92
CA GLN A 155 -23.51 -25.89 -5.60
C GLN A 155 -24.18 -27.01 -4.79
N THR A 156 -23.52 -28.17 -4.70
CA THR A 156 -23.96 -29.24 -3.82
C THR A 156 -23.68 -28.79 -2.38
N TYR A 157 -24.67 -28.20 -1.72
CA TYR A 157 -24.57 -27.88 -0.31
C TYR A 157 -24.55 -29.18 0.49
N SER A 158 -23.36 -29.63 0.88
CA SER A 158 -23.20 -30.63 1.93
C SER A 158 -23.74 -30.00 3.22
N THR A 159 -24.99 -30.28 3.54
CA THR A 159 -25.61 -29.81 4.78
C THR A 159 -24.99 -30.64 5.92
N THR A 160 -23.92 -30.13 6.52
CA THR A 160 -23.34 -30.74 7.72
C THR A 160 -24.23 -30.38 8.90
N THR A 161 -25.22 -31.24 9.17
CA THR A 161 -26.08 -31.09 10.34
C THR A 161 -25.28 -31.41 11.60
N PHE A 162 -24.87 -30.39 12.34
CA PHE A 162 -24.34 -30.59 13.69
C PHE A 162 -25.52 -30.81 14.65
N GLN A 163 -25.72 -32.05 15.08
CA GLN A 163 -26.60 -32.35 16.21
C GLN A 163 -25.88 -31.98 17.50
N THR A 164 -26.25 -30.86 18.10
CA THR A 164 -25.86 -30.52 19.47
C THR A 164 -26.93 -31.07 20.41
N SER A 165 -26.65 -32.21 21.03
CA SER A 165 -27.54 -32.83 22.00
C SER A 165 -27.43 -32.10 23.34
N SER A 166 -28.35 -31.18 23.63
CA SER A 166 -28.57 -30.68 25.00
C SER A 166 -29.66 -31.50 25.67
N LEU A 167 -29.34 -32.10 26.81
CA LEU A 167 -30.15 -33.10 27.55
C LEU A 167 -31.45 -32.56 28.19
N LEU A 168 -31.80 -31.29 28.02
CA LEU A 168 -32.94 -30.67 28.68
C LEU A 168 -33.58 -29.65 27.72
N PHE A 169 -34.85 -29.87 27.36
CA PHE A 169 -35.76 -29.02 26.59
C PHE A 169 -35.68 -29.08 25.04
N ASN A 170 -36.73 -29.66 24.45
CA ASN A 170 -37.02 -29.67 23.01
C ASN A 170 -37.50 -28.29 22.53
N THR A 171 -36.64 -27.50 21.89
CA THR A 171 -37.09 -26.33 21.10
C THR A 171 -36.17 -26.12 19.91
N THR A 172 -36.71 -26.23 18.70
CA THR A 172 -35.98 -26.09 17.44
C THR A 172 -36.27 -24.72 16.83
N THR A 173 -35.30 -23.82 16.81
CA THR A 173 -35.44 -22.49 16.20
C THR A 173 -34.58 -22.42 14.95
N SER A 174 -35.18 -22.30 13.77
CA SER A 174 -34.51 -22.06 12.50
C SER A 174 -34.65 -20.59 12.11
N THR A 175 -33.51 -19.89 11.99
CA THR A 175 -33.48 -18.46 11.61
C THR A 175 -33.04 -18.34 10.16
N THR A 176 -33.89 -17.79 9.29
CA THR A 176 -33.57 -17.51 7.90
C THR A 176 -33.33 -16.00 7.72
N VAL A 177 -32.11 -15.60 7.39
CA VAL A 177 -31.75 -14.19 7.15
C VAL A 177 -31.89 -13.89 5.65
N ARG A 178 -32.71 -12.91 5.28
CA ARG A 178 -32.95 -12.49 3.90
C ARG A 178 -32.45 -11.05 3.70
N ASN A 179 -31.33 -10.88 3.01
CA ASN A 179 -30.80 -9.55 2.65
C ASN A 179 -31.44 -9.06 1.35
N THR A 180 -31.96 -7.83 1.36
CA THR A 180 -32.57 -7.18 0.20
C THR A 180 -31.74 -5.95 -0.15
N SER A 181 -31.10 -5.95 -1.31
CA SER A 181 -30.27 -4.86 -1.83
C SER A 181 -31.01 -4.12 -2.95
N SER A 182 -31.26 -2.83 -2.75
CA SER A 182 -31.91 -1.92 -3.70
C SER A 182 -30.87 -1.18 -4.54
N THR A 183 -30.95 -1.30 -5.87
CA THR A 183 -30.04 -0.63 -6.82
C THR A 183 -30.60 0.73 -7.22
N THR A 184 -29.94 1.83 -6.83
CA THR A 184 -30.22 3.18 -7.32
C THR A 184 -29.38 3.48 -8.56
N THR A 185 -30.00 3.55 -9.72
CA THR A 185 -29.40 4.03 -10.96
C THR A 185 -29.24 5.55 -10.89
N THR A 186 -28.02 6.02 -10.63
CA THR A 186 -27.71 7.46 -10.59
C THR A 186 -27.35 7.91 -12.00
N THR A 187 -28.12 8.80 -12.59
CA THR A 187 -27.80 9.44 -13.88
C THR A 187 -26.59 10.37 -13.72
N LEU A 188 -25.50 10.08 -14.42
CA LEU A 188 -24.28 10.91 -14.43
C LEU A 188 -24.47 12.18 -15.28
N LYS A 189 -23.87 13.29 -14.84
CA LYS A 189 -23.86 14.59 -15.55
C LYS A 189 -22.77 14.64 -16.62
N ASP A 190 -22.90 15.55 -17.58
CA ASP A 190 -21.85 15.78 -18.57
C ASP A 190 -20.66 16.55 -17.96
N CYS A 191 -19.44 16.24 -18.41
CA CYS A 191 -18.19 16.83 -17.91
C CYS A 191 -18.12 18.35 -18.22
N PRO A 192 -17.90 19.22 -17.21
CA PRO A 192 -17.77 20.67 -17.42
C PRO A 192 -16.34 21.13 -17.79
N TYR A 193 -15.36 20.22 -17.75
CA TYR A 193 -13.93 20.50 -17.92
C TYR A 193 -13.41 19.98 -19.27
N GLN A 194 -12.13 20.21 -19.57
CA GLN A 194 -11.52 19.62 -20.78
C GLN A 194 -11.38 18.09 -20.67
N CYS A 195 -11.30 17.57 -19.44
CA CYS A 195 -11.25 16.15 -19.15
C CYS A 195 -11.86 15.85 -17.77
N CYS A 196 -12.47 14.68 -17.62
CA CYS A 196 -13.10 14.22 -16.36
C CYS A 196 -12.80 12.74 -16.11
N ASP A 197 -11.54 12.34 -16.11
CA ASP A 197 -11.16 10.95 -15.86
C ASP A 197 -11.34 10.59 -14.37
N GLY A 198 -12.36 9.77 -14.05
CA GLY A 198 -12.58 9.24 -12.70
C GLY A 198 -13.31 10.17 -11.72
N ILE A 199 -13.96 11.23 -12.19
CA ILE A 199 -14.68 12.17 -11.31
C ILE A 199 -16.09 11.64 -10.99
N ARG A 200 -16.39 11.42 -9.70
CA ARG A 200 -17.72 10.93 -9.27
C ARG A 200 -18.85 11.87 -9.72
N GLY A 201 -19.85 11.29 -10.37
CA GLY A 201 -21.07 11.99 -10.80
C GLY A 201 -21.01 12.61 -12.19
N TYR A 202 -19.87 12.50 -12.88
CA TYR A 202 -19.69 12.98 -14.25
C TYR A 202 -19.34 11.82 -15.18
N LYS A 203 -19.72 11.93 -16.46
CA LYS A 203 -19.23 11.01 -17.50
C LYS A 203 -17.74 11.25 -17.73
N ASP A 204 -16.99 10.17 -17.92
CA ASP A 204 -15.58 10.24 -18.22
C ASP A 204 -15.35 10.90 -19.59
N LEU A 205 -14.42 11.84 -19.62
CA LEU A 205 -13.97 12.54 -20.82
C LEU A 205 -12.44 12.50 -20.84
N GLU A 206 -11.87 11.76 -21.79
CA GLU A 206 -10.44 11.57 -21.93
C GLU A 206 -9.80 12.67 -22.81
N CYS A 207 -8.53 12.95 -22.56
CA CYS A 207 -7.72 13.85 -23.39
C CYS A 207 -7.30 13.20 -24.72
N GLU A 208 -6.93 14.01 -25.71
CA GLU A 208 -6.33 13.51 -26.94
C GLU A 208 -5.00 12.76 -26.69
N THR A 209 -4.64 11.86 -27.61
CA THR A 209 -3.41 11.06 -27.52
C THR A 209 -2.17 11.92 -27.30
N GLY A 210 -1.43 11.63 -26.22
CA GLY A 210 -0.22 12.37 -25.83
C GLY A 210 -0.45 13.51 -24.82
N TYR A 211 -1.67 13.66 -24.33
CA TYR A 211 -2.03 14.54 -23.23
C TYR A 211 -2.46 13.73 -22.00
N VAL A 212 -2.22 14.30 -20.82
CA VAL A 212 -2.68 13.77 -19.52
C VAL A 212 -3.63 14.77 -18.87
N CYS A 213 -4.68 14.26 -18.24
CA CYS A 213 -5.65 15.07 -17.51
C CYS A 213 -5.04 15.52 -16.18
N CYS A 214 -4.85 16.82 -16.01
CA CYS A 214 -4.21 17.43 -14.84
C CYS A 214 -5.19 18.32 -14.09
N LYS A 215 -5.00 18.39 -12.78
CA LYS A 215 -5.79 19.22 -11.88
C LYS A 215 -4.98 20.44 -11.48
N ASP A 216 -5.54 21.63 -11.64
CA ASP A 216 -4.90 22.89 -11.23
C ASP A 216 -5.16 23.22 -9.75
N GLU A 217 -4.70 24.40 -9.32
CA GLU A 217 -4.92 24.91 -7.95
C GLU A 217 -6.39 25.31 -7.67
N ASN A 218 -7.22 25.48 -8.72
CA ASN A 218 -8.64 25.86 -8.61
C ASN A 218 -9.59 24.66 -8.68
N ASP A 219 -9.06 23.44 -8.60
CA ASP A 219 -9.79 22.19 -8.81
C ASP A 219 -10.38 22.03 -10.23
N GLU A 220 -9.88 22.76 -11.22
CA GLU A 220 -10.23 22.61 -12.64
C GLU A 220 -9.35 21.56 -13.32
N TYR A 221 -9.97 20.77 -14.21
CA TYR A 221 -9.29 19.70 -14.94
C TYR A 221 -8.99 20.11 -16.38
N TYR A 222 -7.73 19.97 -16.80
CA TYR A 222 -7.27 20.39 -18.12
C TYR A 222 -6.30 19.38 -18.74
N CYS A 223 -6.25 19.34 -20.06
CA CYS A 223 -5.34 18.44 -20.78
C CYS A 223 -3.96 19.08 -20.95
N ARG A 224 -2.91 18.44 -20.42
CA ARG A 224 -1.52 18.89 -20.56
C ARG A 224 -0.71 17.90 -21.37
N ARG A 225 0.07 18.38 -22.34
CA ARG A 225 0.95 17.53 -23.15
C ARG A 225 2.05 16.91 -22.28
N GLY A 226 2.19 15.59 -22.29
CA GLY A 226 3.20 14.87 -21.50
C GLY A 226 2.66 13.59 -20.86
N ASN A 227 3.48 12.95 -20.02
CA ASN A 227 3.17 11.66 -19.40
C ASN A 227 2.76 11.78 -17.92
N SER A 228 2.86 12.96 -17.31
CA SER A 228 2.50 13.17 -15.91
C SER A 228 2.16 14.63 -15.61
N CYS A 229 1.25 14.83 -14.66
CA CYS A 229 0.87 16.15 -14.13
C CYS A 229 1.84 16.70 -13.08
N ILE A 230 2.83 15.88 -12.71
CA ILE A 230 3.88 16.29 -11.79
C ILE A 230 4.71 17.32 -12.55
N GLU A 231 4.55 18.60 -12.19
CA GLU A 231 5.59 19.57 -12.49
C GLU A 231 6.89 18.98 -12.00
N GLU A 232 7.94 19.00 -12.83
CA GLU A 232 9.28 18.94 -12.30
C GLU A 232 9.37 20.07 -11.28
N VAL A 233 9.07 19.76 -10.02
CA VAL A 233 9.58 20.47 -8.87
C VAL A 233 11.07 20.36 -9.09
N LYS A 234 11.61 21.35 -9.81
CA LYS A 234 13.02 21.65 -9.88
C LYS A 234 13.43 21.65 -8.43
N ALA A 235 14.01 20.54 -7.98
CA ALA A 235 14.53 20.38 -6.65
C ALA A 235 15.62 21.43 -6.54
N LYS A 236 15.22 22.64 -6.14
CA LYS A 236 16.10 23.77 -5.93
C LYS A 236 16.89 23.42 -4.68
N GLY A 237 18.03 22.77 -4.93
CA GLY A 237 19.21 22.81 -4.08
C GLY A 237 18.98 22.51 -2.61
N PHE A 238 18.73 21.25 -2.25
CA PHE A 238 19.33 20.74 -1.02
C PHE A 238 20.85 20.63 -1.28
N SER A 239 21.49 21.78 -1.08
CA SER A 239 22.86 22.12 -1.46
C SER A 239 23.86 21.14 -0.85
N GLY A 240 24.75 20.59 -1.68
CA GLY A 240 25.87 19.74 -1.25
C GLY A 240 26.78 20.37 -0.17
N TRP A 241 26.59 21.65 0.13
CA TRP A 241 27.16 22.34 1.29
C TRP A 241 26.85 21.68 2.64
N ILE A 242 25.67 21.07 2.82
CA ILE A 242 25.33 20.39 4.08
C ILE A 242 26.28 19.20 4.32
N ILE A 243 26.60 18.45 3.28
CA ILE A 243 27.52 17.30 3.36
C ILE A 243 28.94 17.79 3.69
N ILE A 244 29.38 18.88 3.07
CA ILE A 244 30.71 19.47 3.31
C ILE A 244 30.82 19.97 4.76
N LEU A 245 29.78 20.63 5.30
CA LEU A 245 29.76 21.09 6.69
C LEU A 245 29.91 19.94 7.69
N ILE A 246 29.24 18.80 7.45
CA ILE A 246 29.33 17.62 8.32
C ILE A 246 30.78 17.07 8.34
N ILE A 247 31.46 17.00 7.19
CA ILE A 247 32.85 16.50 7.09
C ILE A 247 33.82 17.42 7.85
N ILE A 248 33.64 18.74 7.78
CA ILE A 248 34.48 19.72 8.48
C ILE A 248 34.33 19.58 10.00
N ILE A 249 33.09 19.45 10.50
CA ILE A 249 32.82 19.29 11.94
C ILE A 249 33.48 18.00 12.47
N LEU A 250 33.34 16.88 11.75
CA LEU A 250 33.95 15.61 12.15
C LEU A 250 35.48 15.68 12.20
N SER A 251 36.09 16.38 11.24
CA SER A 251 37.55 16.57 11.18
C SER A 251 38.06 17.43 12.34
N ALA A 252 37.33 18.50 12.69
CA ALA A 252 37.69 19.38 13.82
C ALA A 252 37.61 18.65 15.16
N VAL A 253 36.55 17.87 15.38
CA VAL A 253 36.40 17.07 16.61
C VAL A 253 37.50 16.01 16.71
N GLY A 254 37.82 15.31 15.61
CA GLY A 254 38.92 14.36 15.56
C GLY A 254 40.28 14.99 15.90
N GLY A 255 40.56 16.18 15.35
CA GLY A 255 41.77 16.95 15.63
C GLY A 255 41.89 17.38 17.09
N ALA A 256 40.79 17.89 17.68
CA ALA A 256 40.77 18.30 19.09
C ALA A 256 41.06 17.12 20.03
N VAL A 257 40.39 15.98 19.82
CA VAL A 257 40.61 14.76 20.61
C VAL A 257 42.06 14.28 20.49
N TYR A 258 42.63 14.29 19.29
CA TYR A 258 44.04 13.93 19.07
C TYR A 258 44.98 14.86 19.84
N TYR A 259 44.75 16.18 19.80
CA TYR A 259 45.57 17.16 20.49
C TYR A 259 45.55 16.99 22.02
N PHE A 260 44.36 16.79 22.61
CA PHE A 260 44.22 16.53 24.05
C PHE A 260 44.85 15.21 24.48
N SER A 261 44.86 14.20 23.61
CA SER A 261 45.51 12.92 23.89
C SER A 261 47.03 13.06 23.97
N LYS A 262 47.63 13.91 23.12
CA LYS A 262 49.08 14.11 23.07
C LYS A 262 49.62 14.97 24.22
N THR A 263 48.87 16.00 24.61
CA THR A 263 49.26 16.88 25.73
C THR A 263 49.25 16.18 27.09
N LYS A 264 48.34 15.22 27.31
CA LYS A 264 48.32 14.41 28.54
C LYS A 264 49.57 13.54 28.74
N VAL A 265 50.18 13.03 27.67
CA VAL A 265 51.38 12.18 27.77
C VAL A 265 52.58 13.01 28.21
N ASN A 266 52.71 14.23 27.71
CA ASN A 266 53.85 15.11 28.01
C ASN A 266 53.84 15.66 29.45
N LEU A 267 52.66 15.74 30.08
CA LEU A 267 52.55 16.14 31.49
C LEU A 267 52.97 15.03 32.45
N GLN A 268 52.72 13.75 32.13
CA GLN A 268 53.10 12.67 33.05
C GLN A 268 54.62 12.43 33.14
N ASP A 269 55.37 12.70 32.07
CA ASP A 269 56.84 12.56 32.10
C ASP A 269 57.53 13.69 32.89
N LYS A 270 56.86 14.84 33.07
CA LYS A 270 57.45 15.99 33.77
C LYS A 270 57.28 15.97 35.30
N TYR A 271 56.36 15.16 35.82
CA TYR A 271 56.05 15.06 37.26
C TYR A 271 56.41 13.71 37.89
N ARG A 272 57.22 12.89 37.20
CA ARG A 272 57.77 11.66 37.75
C ARG A 272 59.14 11.97 38.37
N PHE A 273 59.12 12.61 39.54
CA PHE A 273 60.26 12.70 40.45
C PHE A 273 60.03 11.75 41.62
#